data_AF-A0A914QE30-F1
#
_entry.id   AF-A0A914QE30-F1
#
_cell.length_a   1.000
_cell.length_b   1.000
_cell.length_c   1.000
_cell.angle_alpha   90.00
_cell.angle_beta   90.00
_cell.angle_gamma   90.00
#
_symmetry.space_group_name_H-M   'P 1'
#
loop_
_entity.id
_entity.type
_entity.pdbx_description
1 polymer ?
#
loop_
_entity_poly.entity_id
_entity_poly.type
_entity_poly.pdbx_seq_one_letter_code
_entity_poly.pdbx_strand_id
1 'polypeptide(L)'
;MKFIGVLLIFLIFWSNSFAAPVEHKLDSTQCTTCELVVEVAHDLLGDDTLEDCIADFVSFVCTALHIEDHFVCKGMVGDFKETFLYVLDQIIVEPKEICGILLKGCDGGFDPYNATWFLPMPGVKPSHKTPSPIPAGKPILRVLHLSDLHVDNDYIIGSEAKCGEPLCCRPPKDTNEAFVSKDVSVPAGKWGTVGDCDAPYWLLEDMMKNIAANHKDIDYILISGDLESHADWDYSKEGHMAKVQNITDVMKKFLPGKPAYFAIGNHEGVPIDNFGPHFTPAKFHMDWLYGKMVDEWQDWVPADQKTQVIYNGCYMKQLFPGLRLISLNNAMGDSNNFYLFINQTDPDGTMTWFLEQLEDAERNGDKVHVVAHIPGGGGEALEGWAINYYNAVNR
;
A
#
# COMPACT_ATOMS: atom_id res chain seq x y z
N MET A 1 6.33 -32.44 -18.09
CA MET A 1 6.21 -31.48 -19.22
C MET A 1 5.09 -30.45 -18.97
N LYS A 2 4.85 -30.05 -17.71
CA LYS A 2 3.76 -29.16 -17.27
C LYS A 2 4.25 -27.99 -16.39
N PHE A 3 5.56 -27.73 -16.41
CA PHE A 3 6.25 -26.83 -15.45
C PHE A 3 6.97 -25.65 -16.12
N ILE A 4 6.90 -25.53 -17.45
CA ILE A 4 7.73 -24.58 -18.21
C ILE A 4 7.06 -23.21 -18.36
N GLY A 5 5.71 -23.14 -18.39
CA GLY A 5 4.97 -21.88 -18.58
C GLY A 5 5.07 -20.90 -17.40
N VAL A 6 4.92 -21.40 -16.18
CA VAL A 6 5.00 -20.58 -14.95
C VAL A 6 6.45 -20.17 -14.66
N LEU A 7 7.42 -21.04 -14.98
CA LEU A 7 8.85 -20.76 -14.85
C LEU A 7 9.31 -19.65 -15.83
N LEU A 8 8.72 -19.58 -17.02
CA LEU A 8 9.03 -18.56 -18.03
C LEU A 8 8.60 -17.17 -17.54
N ILE A 9 7.45 -17.04 -16.89
CA ILE A 9 6.97 -15.74 -16.37
C ILE A 9 7.91 -15.24 -15.26
N PHE A 10 8.24 -16.10 -14.28
CA PHE A 10 9.17 -15.74 -13.19
C PHE A 10 10.60 -15.43 -13.67
N LEU A 11 11.12 -16.19 -14.64
CA LEU A 11 12.45 -15.95 -15.22
C LEU A 11 12.50 -14.72 -16.15
N ILE A 12 11.39 -14.38 -16.81
CA ILE A 12 11.31 -13.18 -17.66
C ILE A 12 11.28 -11.91 -16.80
N PHE A 13 10.56 -11.92 -15.67
CA PHE A 13 10.62 -10.85 -14.67
C PHE A 13 12.05 -10.62 -14.14
N TRP A 14 12.84 -11.69 -13.95
CA TRP A 14 14.22 -11.58 -13.46
C TRP A 14 15.24 -11.19 -14.57
N SER A 15 15.04 -11.62 -15.81
CA SER A 15 16.00 -11.41 -16.92
C SER A 15 16.06 -9.98 -17.47
N ASN A 16 15.01 -9.17 -17.28
CA ASN A 16 14.99 -7.78 -17.75
C ASN A 16 15.91 -6.85 -16.94
N SER A 17 16.51 -7.32 -15.84
CA SER A 17 17.50 -6.57 -15.07
C SER A 17 18.93 -6.64 -15.62
N PHE A 18 19.25 -7.56 -16.55
CA PHE A 18 20.62 -7.75 -17.07
C PHE A 18 20.67 -8.25 -18.52
N ALA A 19 20.28 -7.43 -19.50
CA ALA A 19 20.76 -7.63 -20.88
C ALA A 19 20.67 -6.33 -21.71
N ALA A 20 21.78 -5.97 -22.36
CA ALA A 20 21.79 -4.96 -23.41
C ALA A 20 20.93 -5.41 -24.62
N PRO A 21 20.26 -4.49 -25.33
CA PRO A 21 19.29 -4.85 -26.35
C PRO A 21 19.97 -5.39 -27.60
N VAL A 22 19.69 -6.64 -27.97
CA VAL A 22 19.90 -7.15 -29.32
C VAL A 22 18.54 -7.12 -30.02
N GLU A 23 18.37 -6.23 -31.00
CA GLU A 23 17.19 -6.18 -31.87
C GLU A 23 17.17 -7.42 -32.78
N HIS A 24 16.53 -8.50 -32.33
CA HIS A 24 16.07 -9.55 -33.21
C HIS A 24 14.62 -9.27 -33.59
N LYS A 25 14.34 -9.10 -34.90
CA LYS A 25 12.98 -9.13 -35.43
C LYS A 25 12.40 -10.54 -35.20
N LEU A 26 11.45 -10.67 -34.28
CA LEU A 26 10.66 -11.88 -34.10
C LEU A 26 9.77 -12.16 -35.33
N ASP A 27 9.52 -13.44 -35.61
CA ASP A 27 8.60 -13.93 -36.65
C ASP A 27 7.21 -14.24 -36.07
N SER A 28 6.13 -14.11 -36.85
CA SER A 28 4.74 -14.29 -36.38
C SER A 28 4.48 -15.66 -35.76
N THR A 29 5.23 -16.68 -36.19
CA THR A 29 5.21 -18.04 -35.65
C THR A 29 5.55 -18.11 -34.16
N GLN A 30 6.43 -17.24 -33.67
CA GLN A 30 6.84 -17.20 -32.25
C GLN A 30 5.75 -16.59 -31.37
N CYS A 31 5.05 -15.57 -31.86
CA CYS A 31 3.91 -14.98 -31.18
C CYS A 31 2.76 -15.98 -31.06
N THR A 32 2.38 -16.66 -32.15
CA THR A 32 1.33 -17.70 -32.13
C THR A 32 1.68 -18.89 -31.24
N THR A 33 2.96 -19.27 -31.16
CA THR A 33 3.40 -20.35 -30.27
C THR A 33 3.32 -19.92 -28.79
N CYS A 34 3.70 -18.69 -28.49
CA CYS A 34 3.55 -18.12 -27.16
C CYS A 34 2.07 -18.08 -26.75
N GLU A 35 1.19 -17.59 -27.64
CA GLU A 35 -0.24 -17.49 -27.37
C GLU A 35 -0.83 -18.85 -27.01
N LEU A 36 -0.51 -19.89 -27.77
CA LEU A 36 -0.96 -21.26 -27.49
C LEU A 36 -0.44 -21.82 -26.15
N VAL A 37 0.79 -21.47 -25.76
CA VAL A 37 1.36 -21.89 -24.45
C VAL A 37 0.66 -21.19 -23.29
N VAL A 38 0.34 -19.91 -23.45
CA VAL A 38 -0.37 -19.11 -22.44
C VAL A 38 -1.81 -19.60 -22.30
N GLU A 39 -2.50 -19.91 -23.40
CA GLU A 39 -3.85 -20.48 -23.41
C GLU A 39 -3.89 -21.84 -22.66
N VAL A 40 -2.92 -22.73 -22.93
CA VAL A 40 -2.83 -24.00 -22.21
C VAL A 40 -2.48 -23.81 -20.73
N ALA A 41 -1.69 -22.79 -20.39
CA ALA A 41 -1.40 -22.46 -18.99
C ALA A 41 -2.66 -21.94 -18.28
N HIS A 42 -3.48 -21.14 -18.96
CA HIS A 42 -4.77 -20.65 -18.46
C HIS A 42 -5.72 -21.79 -18.12
N ASP A 43 -5.89 -22.75 -19.03
CA ASP A 43 -6.76 -23.92 -18.83
C ASP A 43 -6.34 -24.82 -17.64
N LEU A 44 -5.10 -24.64 -17.16
CA LEU A 44 -4.57 -25.38 -16.00
C LEU A 44 -4.70 -24.60 -14.68
N LEU A 45 -4.87 -23.27 -14.72
CA LEU A 45 -5.16 -22.45 -13.54
C LEU A 45 -6.62 -22.71 -13.10
N GLY A 46 -6.86 -22.90 -11.79
CA GLY A 46 -8.17 -23.30 -11.24
C GLY A 46 -8.27 -24.73 -10.70
N ASP A 47 -7.20 -25.53 -10.74
CA ASP A 47 -7.05 -26.73 -9.91
C ASP A 47 -6.33 -26.35 -8.62
N ASP A 48 -7.05 -26.36 -7.49
CA ASP A 48 -6.50 -26.03 -6.15
C ASP A 48 -5.17 -26.76 -5.87
N THR A 49 -5.06 -28.01 -6.34
CA THR A 49 -3.86 -28.83 -6.17
C THR A 49 -2.67 -28.28 -6.96
N LEU A 50 -2.92 -27.79 -8.18
CA LEU A 50 -1.88 -27.19 -9.00
C LEU A 50 -1.45 -25.84 -8.43
N GLU A 51 -2.40 -25.05 -7.92
CA GLU A 51 -2.12 -23.76 -7.29
C GLU A 51 -1.26 -23.92 -6.03
N ASP A 52 -1.58 -24.90 -5.18
CA ASP A 52 -0.74 -25.27 -4.03
C ASP A 52 0.65 -25.73 -4.47
N CYS A 53 0.74 -26.54 -5.53
CA CYS A 53 2.03 -26.98 -6.07
C CYS A 53 2.87 -25.81 -6.64
N ILE A 54 2.24 -24.80 -7.24
CA ILE A 54 2.92 -23.59 -7.72
C ILE A 54 3.44 -22.79 -6.52
N ALA A 55 2.62 -22.58 -5.49
CA ALA A 55 3.02 -21.89 -4.27
C ALA A 55 4.20 -22.60 -3.58
N ASP A 56 4.11 -23.91 -3.35
CA ASP A 56 5.18 -24.71 -2.77
C ASP A 56 6.47 -24.65 -3.60
N PHE A 57 6.35 -24.67 -4.94
CA PHE A 57 7.50 -24.56 -5.83
C PHE A 57 8.14 -23.17 -5.78
N VAL A 58 7.36 -22.09 -5.77
CA VAL A 58 7.86 -20.71 -5.65
C VAL A 58 8.57 -20.51 -4.31
N SER A 59 7.97 -21.00 -3.22
CA SER A 59 8.61 -21.00 -1.90
C SER A 59 9.93 -21.78 -1.92
N PHE A 60 9.96 -22.98 -2.53
CA PHE A 60 11.18 -23.76 -2.69
C PHE A 60 12.26 -23.01 -3.48
N VAL A 61 11.91 -22.36 -4.60
CA VAL A 61 12.85 -21.58 -5.41
C VAL A 61 13.40 -20.40 -4.62
N CYS A 62 12.56 -19.68 -3.88
CA CYS A 62 12.96 -18.57 -3.02
C CYS A 62 14.02 -19.00 -1.99
N THR A 63 13.77 -20.11 -1.28
CA THR A 63 14.72 -20.67 -0.32
C THR A 63 15.98 -21.23 -0.99
N ALA A 64 15.85 -21.96 -2.10
CA ALA A 64 16.96 -22.62 -2.78
C ALA A 64 17.94 -21.63 -3.45
N LEU A 65 17.43 -20.46 -3.86
CA LEU A 65 18.24 -19.37 -4.41
C LEU A 65 18.77 -18.42 -3.34
N HIS A 66 18.46 -18.65 -2.05
CA HIS A 66 18.82 -17.76 -0.94
C HIS A 66 18.33 -16.32 -1.18
N ILE A 67 17.07 -16.18 -1.65
CA ILE A 67 16.44 -14.86 -1.76
C ILE A 67 16.09 -14.37 -0.36
N GLU A 68 15.38 -15.19 0.41
CA GLU A 68 15.04 -14.95 1.81
C GLU A 68 15.02 -16.28 2.58
N ASP A 69 14.90 -16.19 3.91
CA ASP A 69 14.71 -17.35 4.78
C ASP A 69 13.39 -18.08 4.51
N HIS A 70 13.34 -19.36 4.86
CA HIS A 70 12.25 -20.24 4.42
C HIS A 70 10.90 -19.80 4.97
N PHE A 71 10.83 -19.37 6.23
CA PHE A 71 9.59 -18.84 6.81
C PHE A 71 9.12 -17.55 6.13
N VAL A 72 10.03 -16.65 5.73
CA VAL A 72 9.71 -15.40 5.00
C VAL A 72 9.16 -15.75 3.62
N CYS A 73 9.87 -16.59 2.85
CA CYS A 73 9.43 -17.07 1.55
C CYS A 73 8.04 -17.72 1.63
N LYS A 74 7.80 -18.57 2.63
CA LYS A 74 6.53 -19.26 2.81
C LYS A 74 5.39 -18.31 3.22
N GLY A 75 5.65 -17.37 4.13
CA GLY A 75 4.66 -16.37 4.56
C GLY A 75 4.23 -15.48 3.39
N MET A 76 5.20 -14.87 2.69
CA MET A 76 4.93 -14.03 1.52
C MET A 76 4.18 -14.78 0.42
N VAL A 77 4.63 -15.99 0.05
CA VAL A 77 3.92 -16.78 -0.96
C VAL A 77 2.51 -17.14 -0.50
N GLY A 78 2.33 -17.48 0.77
CA GLY A 78 1.02 -17.79 1.35
C GLY A 78 0.05 -16.60 1.24
N ASP A 79 0.49 -15.42 1.68
CA ASP A 79 -0.34 -14.21 1.73
C ASP A 79 -0.70 -13.70 0.32
N PHE A 80 0.24 -13.79 -0.63
CA PHE A 80 0.02 -13.33 -1.99
C PHE A 80 -0.63 -14.35 -2.92
N LYS A 81 -0.67 -15.65 -2.55
CA LYS A 81 -1.13 -16.74 -3.43
C LYS A 81 -2.46 -16.42 -4.09
N GLU A 82 -3.49 -16.13 -3.30
CA GLU A 82 -4.85 -15.92 -3.83
C GLU A 82 -4.96 -14.66 -4.68
N THR A 83 -4.35 -13.56 -4.24
CA THR A 83 -4.34 -12.28 -4.96
C THR A 83 -3.63 -12.42 -6.29
N PHE A 84 -2.45 -13.02 -6.29
CA PHE A 84 -1.65 -13.20 -7.49
C PHE A 84 -2.35 -14.11 -8.50
N LEU A 85 -2.88 -15.26 -8.06
CA LEU A 85 -3.60 -16.17 -8.95
C LEU A 85 -4.87 -15.55 -9.53
N TYR A 86 -5.61 -14.79 -8.72
CA TYR A 86 -6.77 -14.05 -9.21
C TYR A 86 -6.38 -13.00 -10.26
N VAL A 87 -5.39 -12.15 -9.97
CA VAL A 87 -4.93 -11.13 -10.93
C VAL A 87 -4.43 -11.80 -12.21
N LEU A 88 -3.63 -12.86 -12.07
CA LEU A 88 -3.15 -13.67 -13.18
C LEU A 88 -4.33 -14.14 -14.04
N ASP A 89 -5.30 -14.84 -13.46
CA ASP A 89 -6.50 -15.31 -14.17
C ASP A 89 -7.22 -14.19 -14.95
N GLN A 90 -7.28 -12.98 -14.39
CA GLN A 90 -7.94 -11.83 -15.05
C GLN A 90 -7.11 -11.16 -16.16
N ILE A 91 -5.77 -11.22 -16.09
CA ILE A 91 -4.87 -10.61 -17.11
C ILE A 91 -4.39 -11.63 -18.16
N ILE A 92 -4.43 -12.93 -17.86
CA ILE A 92 -4.06 -14.03 -18.79
C ILE A 92 -5.12 -14.24 -19.88
N VAL A 93 -6.27 -13.55 -19.81
CA VAL A 93 -7.43 -13.77 -20.68
C VAL A 93 -7.13 -13.55 -22.16
N GLU A 94 -6.18 -12.68 -22.51
CA GLU A 94 -5.68 -12.58 -23.88
C GLU A 94 -4.22 -13.06 -23.96
N PRO A 95 -3.98 -14.30 -24.43
CA PRO A 95 -2.63 -14.83 -24.65
C PRO A 95 -1.70 -13.89 -25.41
N LYS A 96 -2.28 -13.08 -26.28
CA LYS A 96 -1.63 -12.05 -27.07
C LYS A 96 -1.02 -10.93 -26.22
N GLU A 97 -1.64 -10.56 -25.10
CA GLU A 97 -1.15 -9.51 -24.20
C GLU A 97 0.08 -9.96 -23.42
N ILE A 98 0.03 -11.17 -22.84
CA ILE A 98 1.21 -11.78 -22.23
C ILE A 98 2.33 -11.93 -23.25
N CYS A 99 2.03 -12.40 -24.46
CA CYS A 99 3.06 -12.54 -25.47
C CYS A 99 3.62 -11.19 -25.94
N GLY A 100 2.82 -10.14 -25.96
CA GLY A 100 3.26 -8.76 -26.18
C GLY A 100 4.17 -8.22 -25.07
N ILE A 101 3.94 -8.62 -23.81
CA ILE A 101 4.81 -8.30 -22.66
C ILE A 101 6.11 -9.10 -22.71
N LEU A 102 6.03 -10.41 -22.93
CA LEU A 102 7.16 -11.35 -22.84
C LEU A 102 8.08 -11.29 -24.06
N LEU A 103 7.55 -10.99 -25.25
CA LEU A 103 8.27 -11.02 -26.52
C LEU A 103 8.15 -9.69 -27.26
N LYS A 104 9.19 -8.84 -27.16
CA LYS A 104 9.26 -7.55 -27.89
C LYS A 104 9.12 -7.75 -29.40
N GLY A 105 7.94 -7.44 -29.94
CA GLY A 105 7.61 -7.62 -31.36
C GLY A 105 6.30 -8.37 -31.62
N CYS A 106 5.68 -8.97 -30.60
CA CYS A 106 4.29 -9.44 -30.67
C CYS A 106 3.34 -8.26 -30.41
N ASP A 107 2.27 -8.16 -31.20
CA ASP A 107 1.20 -7.18 -30.97
C ASP A 107 0.47 -7.51 -29.66
N GLY A 108 0.05 -6.51 -28.89
CA GLY A 108 -0.90 -6.69 -27.79
C GLY A 108 -0.41 -6.45 -26.37
N GLY A 109 0.82 -6.01 -26.09
CA GLY A 109 1.25 -5.79 -24.71
C GLY A 109 0.59 -4.56 -24.06
N PHE A 110 -0.34 -4.77 -23.12
CA PHE A 110 -0.65 -3.76 -22.10
C PHE A 110 0.52 -3.72 -21.11
N ASP A 111 1.16 -2.58 -20.95
CA ASP A 111 2.14 -2.38 -19.87
C ASP A 111 1.39 -1.88 -18.63
N PRO A 112 1.15 -2.74 -17.62
CA PRO A 112 0.44 -2.36 -16.42
C PRO A 112 1.22 -1.33 -15.58
N TYR A 113 2.45 -0.97 -15.94
CA TYR A 113 3.19 0.10 -15.27
C TYR A 113 3.16 1.43 -16.03
N ASN A 114 2.61 1.46 -17.26
CA ASN A 114 2.68 2.63 -18.14
C ASN A 114 1.32 3.02 -18.74
N ALA A 115 0.23 2.59 -18.11
CA ALA A 115 -1.11 3.01 -18.49
C ALA A 115 -1.38 4.45 -18.03
N THR A 116 -1.91 5.27 -18.93
CA THR A 116 -2.34 6.63 -18.62
C THR A 116 -3.83 6.79 -18.86
N TRP A 117 -4.50 7.48 -17.95
CA TRP A 117 -5.92 7.82 -18.01
C TRP A 117 -6.10 9.25 -17.51
N PHE A 118 -7.21 9.89 -17.88
CA PHE A 118 -7.45 11.30 -17.55
C PHE A 118 -8.89 11.51 -17.12
N LEU A 119 -9.07 12.21 -16.01
CA LEU A 119 -10.37 12.71 -15.58
C LEU A 119 -10.55 14.17 -16.02
N PRO A 120 -11.78 14.55 -16.42
CA PRO A 120 -12.09 15.94 -16.69
C PRO A 120 -12.01 16.75 -15.39
N MET A 121 -11.23 17.83 -15.40
CA MET A 121 -11.18 18.76 -14.27
C MET A 121 -12.51 19.51 -14.14
N PRO A 122 -13.12 19.57 -12.94
CA PRO A 122 -14.41 20.20 -12.77
C PRO A 122 -14.36 21.74 -12.89
N GLY A 123 -15.45 22.31 -13.39
CA GLY A 123 -15.65 23.77 -13.47
C GLY A 123 -14.64 24.54 -14.32
N VAL A 124 -14.62 25.86 -14.17
CA VAL A 124 -13.68 26.76 -14.85
C VAL A 124 -12.69 27.30 -13.83
N LYS A 125 -11.38 27.10 -14.09
CA LYS A 125 -10.30 27.57 -13.22
C LYS A 125 -10.40 29.06 -12.91
N PRO A 126 -10.63 29.45 -11.63
CA PRO A 126 -10.58 30.85 -11.23
C PRO A 126 -9.18 31.44 -11.44
N SER A 127 -9.10 32.76 -11.60
CA SER A 127 -7.79 33.43 -11.65
C SER A 127 -7.03 33.19 -10.35
N HIS A 128 -5.76 32.80 -10.48
CA HIS A 128 -4.87 32.55 -9.34
C HIS A 128 -4.80 33.78 -8.43
N LYS A 129 -5.08 33.59 -7.14
CA LYS A 129 -4.98 34.62 -6.11
C LYS A 129 -3.83 34.26 -5.17
N THR A 130 -2.76 35.05 -5.22
CA THR A 130 -1.63 34.90 -4.29
C THR A 130 -2.12 35.15 -2.85
N PRO A 131 -1.80 34.25 -1.90
CA PRO A 131 -2.11 34.47 -0.49
C PRO A 131 -1.53 35.79 0.01
N SER A 132 -2.36 36.61 0.67
CA SER A 132 -1.90 37.85 1.28
C SER A 132 -1.11 37.57 2.57
N PRO A 133 -0.09 38.37 2.91
CA PRO A 133 0.60 38.24 4.19
C PRO A 133 -0.39 38.30 5.36
N ILE A 134 -0.28 37.35 6.28
CA ILE A 134 -1.14 37.29 7.47
C ILE A 134 -0.70 38.40 8.44
N PRO A 135 -1.60 39.29 8.88
CA PRO A 135 -1.27 40.32 9.87
C PRO A 135 -0.77 39.71 11.19
N ALA A 136 0.10 40.43 11.89
CA ALA A 136 0.58 40.00 13.21
C ALA A 136 -0.57 39.86 14.23
N GLY A 137 -0.44 38.90 15.15
CA GLY A 137 -1.41 38.69 16.24
C GLY A 137 -2.65 37.88 15.88
N LYS A 138 -2.68 37.23 14.70
CA LYS A 138 -3.75 36.27 14.37
C LYS A 138 -3.56 34.94 15.11
N PRO A 139 -4.65 34.23 15.45
CA PRO A 139 -4.57 32.88 16.00
C PRO A 139 -3.79 31.95 15.06
N ILE A 140 -2.99 31.05 15.63
CA ILE A 140 -2.18 30.09 14.90
C ILE A 140 -2.75 28.71 15.19
N LEU A 141 -3.12 27.98 14.13
CA LEU A 141 -3.44 26.57 14.24
C LEU A 141 -2.15 25.76 14.36
N ARG A 142 -2.08 24.86 15.34
CA ARG A 142 -0.95 23.94 15.53
C ARG A 142 -1.40 22.51 15.29
N VAL A 143 -0.80 21.92 14.27
CA VAL A 143 -1.13 20.58 13.80
C VAL A 143 0.04 19.67 14.11
N LEU A 144 -0.21 18.59 14.86
CA LEU A 144 0.76 17.51 14.99
C LEU A 144 0.61 16.62 13.75
N HIS A 145 1.71 16.31 13.08
CA HIS A 145 1.72 15.37 11.96
C HIS A 145 2.63 14.20 12.32
N LEU A 146 2.07 13.00 12.36
CA LEU A 146 2.75 11.72 12.52
C LEU A 146 2.65 10.93 11.22
N SER A 147 3.66 10.15 10.90
CA SER A 147 3.69 9.29 9.70
C SER A 147 4.64 8.13 9.98
N ASP A 148 4.43 7.00 9.32
CA ASP A 148 5.38 5.88 9.28
C ASP A 148 5.72 5.43 10.71
N LEU A 149 4.67 5.16 11.50
CA LEU A 149 4.83 4.77 12.89
C LEU A 149 5.50 3.41 13.02
N HIS A 150 5.25 2.52 12.04
CA HIS A 150 5.77 1.15 11.92
C HIS A 150 6.01 0.51 13.27
N VAL A 151 4.92 0.26 14.00
CA VAL A 151 5.01 -0.26 15.35
C VAL A 151 5.20 -1.75 15.27
N ASP A 152 6.30 -2.27 15.82
CA ASP A 152 6.52 -3.69 15.98
C ASP A 152 6.08 -4.13 17.40
N ASN A 153 5.05 -4.98 17.46
CA ASN A 153 4.55 -5.54 18.72
C ASN A 153 5.44 -6.69 19.24
N ASP A 154 6.27 -7.27 18.38
CA ASP A 154 7.18 -8.38 18.66
C ASP A 154 8.64 -7.92 18.81
N TYR A 155 8.91 -6.62 18.84
CA TYR A 155 10.24 -6.09 19.11
C TYR A 155 10.76 -6.58 20.47
N ILE A 156 11.94 -7.21 20.49
CA ILE A 156 12.59 -7.74 21.68
C ILE A 156 13.89 -7.00 21.95
N ILE A 157 14.07 -6.51 23.18
CA ILE A 157 15.34 -5.89 23.60
C ILE A 157 16.43 -6.98 23.63
N GLY A 158 17.56 -6.71 22.99
CA GLY A 158 18.74 -7.58 22.97
C GLY A 158 18.67 -8.73 21.97
N SER A 159 17.61 -8.84 21.15
CA SER A 159 17.59 -9.73 19.98
C SER A 159 18.59 -9.25 18.93
N GLU A 160 18.84 -10.07 17.90
CA GLU A 160 19.74 -9.68 16.81
C GLU A 160 19.10 -8.58 15.95
N ALA A 161 19.82 -7.48 15.76
CA ALA A 161 19.43 -6.36 14.91
C ALA A 161 20.02 -6.43 13.50
N LYS A 162 20.89 -7.40 13.23
CA LYS A 162 21.44 -7.72 11.89
C LYS A 162 21.29 -9.21 11.60
N CYS A 163 20.05 -9.64 11.49
CA CYS A 163 19.65 -11.03 11.33
C CYS A 163 19.76 -11.54 9.88
N GLY A 164 19.76 -10.65 8.88
CA GLY A 164 19.77 -11.03 7.47
C GLY A 164 18.37 -11.27 6.88
N GLU A 165 17.33 -11.09 7.68
CA GLU A 165 15.92 -11.09 7.28
C GLU A 165 15.47 -9.64 6.99
N PRO A 166 14.34 -9.41 6.30
CA PRO A 166 13.88 -8.06 5.95
C PRO A 166 13.48 -7.21 7.18
N LEU A 167 13.10 -7.85 8.29
CA LEU A 167 12.88 -7.20 9.58
C LEU A 167 13.43 -8.04 10.74
N CYS A 168 14.41 -7.46 11.43
CA CYS A 168 15.10 -7.98 12.60
C CYS A 168 14.55 -7.41 13.91
N CYS A 169 15.32 -7.53 15.00
CA CYS A 169 14.94 -7.15 16.36
C CYS A 169 13.76 -7.94 16.95
N ARG A 170 13.37 -9.05 16.32
CA ARG A 170 12.24 -9.91 16.69
C ARG A 170 12.72 -11.26 17.26
N PRO A 171 11.85 -12.07 17.89
CA PRO A 171 12.21 -13.44 18.25
C PRO A 171 12.48 -14.26 16.98
N PRO A 172 13.50 -15.14 16.97
CA PRO A 172 13.72 -16.04 15.84
C PRO A 172 12.51 -16.97 15.70
N LYS A 173 11.87 -16.98 14.52
CA LYS A 173 10.65 -17.77 14.29
C LYS A 173 10.92 -19.27 14.12
N ASP A 174 12.05 -19.65 13.55
CA ASP A 174 12.48 -21.06 13.51
C ASP A 174 13.94 -21.22 13.95
N THR A 175 14.13 -21.69 15.20
CA THR A 175 15.45 -21.98 15.76
C THR A 175 16.22 -23.13 15.07
N ASN A 176 15.59 -23.84 14.12
CA ASN A 176 16.19 -24.92 13.34
C ASN A 176 16.61 -24.49 11.93
N GLU A 177 16.31 -23.26 11.50
CA GLU A 177 16.76 -22.76 10.20
C GLU A 177 18.27 -22.45 10.23
N ALA A 178 18.93 -22.70 9.10
CA ALA A 178 20.39 -22.73 8.98
C ALA A 178 21.08 -21.37 9.22
N PHE A 179 20.31 -20.27 9.19
CA PHE A 179 20.79 -18.89 9.24
C PHE A 179 20.57 -18.19 10.59
N VAL A 180 19.89 -18.83 11.55
CA VAL A 180 19.78 -18.26 12.90
C VAL A 180 21.13 -18.32 13.59
N SER A 181 21.88 -17.21 13.54
CA SER A 181 23.02 -16.99 14.40
C SER A 181 22.58 -17.17 15.85
N LYS A 182 23.07 -18.23 16.51
CA LYS A 182 22.79 -18.45 17.95
C LYS A 182 23.39 -17.37 18.84
N ASP A 183 24.36 -16.62 18.31
CA ASP A 183 25.04 -15.54 19.01
C ASP A 183 24.55 -14.20 18.48
N VAL A 184 24.01 -13.36 19.37
CA VAL A 184 23.64 -11.98 19.04
C VAL A 184 24.92 -11.15 18.86
N SER A 185 25.16 -10.70 17.64
CA SER A 185 26.27 -9.85 17.25
C SER A 185 25.96 -8.37 17.48
N VAL A 186 24.75 -7.92 17.13
CA VAL A 186 24.28 -6.55 17.35
C VAL A 186 22.98 -6.58 18.16
N PRO A 187 23.05 -6.38 19.49
CA PRO A 187 21.85 -6.45 20.33
C PRO A 187 20.91 -5.27 20.07
N ALA A 188 19.63 -5.57 19.91
CA ALA A 188 18.55 -4.61 19.78
C ALA A 188 18.45 -3.70 21.02
N GLY A 189 18.39 -2.39 20.80
CA GLY A 189 18.35 -1.37 21.83
C GLY A 189 16.99 -1.29 22.52
N LYS A 190 16.95 -0.67 23.71
CA LYS A 190 15.67 -0.48 24.42
C LYS A 190 14.68 0.37 23.63
N TRP A 191 15.13 1.42 22.96
CA TRP A 191 14.25 2.43 22.34
C TRP A 191 14.20 2.31 20.81
N GLY A 192 14.48 1.12 20.28
CA GLY A 192 14.72 0.91 18.86
C GLY A 192 16.21 0.79 18.54
N THR A 193 16.49 0.32 17.34
CA THR A 193 17.84 0.16 16.78
C THR A 193 17.83 0.71 15.35
N VAL A 194 18.89 1.43 14.97
CA VAL A 194 19.09 1.81 13.57
C VAL A 194 19.55 0.57 12.80
N GLY A 195 18.72 0.12 11.86
CA GLY A 195 18.93 -1.08 11.05
C GLY A 195 17.59 -1.54 10.47
N ASP A 196 17.53 -2.81 10.07
CA ASP A 196 16.29 -3.45 9.61
C ASP A 196 15.42 -3.78 10.83
N CYS A 197 14.99 -2.77 11.57
CA CYS A 197 14.20 -2.92 12.79
C CYS A 197 13.18 -1.79 12.89
N ASP A 198 11.99 -2.14 13.34
CA ASP A 198 10.87 -1.21 13.50
C ASP A 198 10.73 -0.72 14.94
N ALA A 199 9.79 0.21 15.15
CA ALA A 199 9.63 0.90 16.41
C ALA A 199 8.95 0.00 17.46
N PRO A 200 9.56 -0.25 18.63
CA PRO A 200 8.85 -0.95 19.69
C PRO A 200 7.65 -0.14 20.18
N TYR A 201 6.55 -0.81 20.53
CA TYR A 201 5.31 -0.16 21.01
C TYR A 201 5.53 0.89 22.13
N TRP A 202 6.45 0.64 23.07
CA TRP A 202 6.70 1.58 24.16
C TRP A 202 7.45 2.85 23.73
N LEU A 203 8.11 2.86 22.57
CA LEU A 203 8.67 4.08 21.98
C LEU A 203 7.54 5.02 21.54
N LEU A 204 6.50 4.49 20.89
CA LEU A 204 5.30 5.25 20.55
C LEU A 204 4.65 5.85 21.80
N GLU A 205 4.47 5.07 22.87
CA GLU A 205 3.91 5.58 24.12
C GLU A 205 4.77 6.70 24.75
N ASP A 206 6.09 6.55 24.78
CA ASP A 206 6.98 7.56 25.35
C ASP A 206 7.01 8.84 24.52
N MET A 207 7.03 8.72 23.18
CA MET A 207 6.90 9.84 22.27
C MET A 207 5.60 10.61 22.53
N MET A 208 4.47 9.91 22.57
CA MET A 208 3.16 10.55 22.79
C MET A 208 3.04 11.17 24.18
N LYS A 209 3.62 10.54 25.20
CA LYS A 209 3.71 11.11 26.55
C LYS A 209 4.53 12.40 26.56
N ASN A 210 5.66 12.44 25.85
CA ASN A 210 6.49 13.63 25.74
C ASN A 210 5.75 14.77 25.02
N ILE A 211 5.13 14.47 23.88
CA ILE A 211 4.31 15.43 23.12
C ILE A 211 3.21 16.00 24.02
N ALA A 212 2.46 15.12 24.69
CA ALA A 212 1.40 15.54 25.59
C ALA A 212 1.91 16.43 26.73
N ALA A 213 3.12 16.21 27.25
CA ALA A 213 3.71 17.04 28.30
C ALA A 213 4.10 18.45 27.81
N ASN A 214 4.65 18.55 26.60
CA ASN A 214 5.28 19.76 26.09
C ASN A 214 4.38 20.60 25.16
N HIS A 215 3.37 20.01 24.54
CA HIS A 215 2.54 20.63 23.51
C HIS A 215 1.06 20.58 23.86
N LYS A 216 0.63 21.48 24.75
CA LYS A 216 -0.79 21.60 25.17
C LYS A 216 -1.65 22.36 24.15
N ASP A 217 -1.00 23.01 23.21
CA ASP A 217 -1.54 23.93 22.21
C ASP A 217 -1.81 23.27 20.85
N ILE A 218 -1.69 21.95 20.74
CA ILE A 218 -2.09 21.18 19.54
C ILE A 218 -3.60 21.31 19.36
N ASP A 219 -4.06 21.64 18.15
CA ASP A 219 -5.48 21.73 17.81
C ASP A 219 -6.04 20.40 17.32
N TYR A 220 -5.29 19.71 16.45
CA TYR A 220 -5.62 18.37 15.95
C TYR A 220 -4.37 17.64 15.44
N ILE A 221 -4.53 16.35 15.16
CA ILE A 221 -3.45 15.44 14.75
C ILE A 221 -3.77 14.91 13.35
N LEU A 222 -2.75 14.86 12.49
CA LEU A 222 -2.76 14.16 11.22
C LEU A 222 -1.87 12.92 11.36
N ILE A 223 -2.36 11.77 10.93
CA ILE A 223 -1.58 10.54 10.81
C ILE A 223 -1.65 10.05 9.36
N SER A 224 -0.54 10.04 8.65
CA SER A 224 -0.51 9.67 7.22
C SER A 224 -0.18 8.20 6.98
N GLY A 225 -0.81 7.28 7.73
CA GLY A 225 -0.70 5.83 7.49
C GLY A 225 0.57 5.16 8.05
N ASP A 226 0.74 3.90 7.66
CA ASP A 226 1.88 3.03 7.98
C ASP A 226 2.05 2.79 9.48
N LEU A 227 1.07 2.06 10.00
CA LEU A 227 0.92 1.68 11.40
C LEU A 227 1.63 0.36 11.73
N GLU A 228 1.64 -0.56 10.76
CA GLU A 228 2.19 -1.90 10.88
C GLU A 228 3.70 -1.95 10.64
N SER A 229 4.37 -2.93 11.25
CA SER A 229 5.79 -3.21 11.01
C SER A 229 6.00 -3.89 9.66
N HIS A 230 7.20 -3.80 9.09
CA HIS A 230 7.68 -4.48 7.89
C HIS A 230 7.86 -6.01 8.04
N ALA A 231 7.13 -6.65 8.97
CA ALA A 231 7.03 -8.11 9.07
C ALA A 231 5.97 -8.63 8.11
N ASP A 232 6.09 -8.29 6.84
CA ASP A 232 5.05 -8.42 5.81
C ASP A 232 4.59 -9.88 5.64
N TRP A 233 5.49 -10.83 5.92
CA TRP A 233 5.24 -12.28 5.87
C TRP A 233 4.42 -12.82 7.05
N ASP A 234 4.09 -11.98 8.04
CA ASP A 234 3.31 -12.31 9.24
C ASP A 234 2.02 -11.51 9.34
N TYR A 235 1.56 -10.99 8.20
CA TYR A 235 0.38 -10.15 8.16
C TYR A 235 -0.89 -10.97 8.40
N SER A 236 -1.84 -10.35 9.10
CA SER A 236 -3.19 -10.91 9.28
C SER A 236 -4.20 -9.78 9.42
N LYS A 237 -5.41 -9.99 8.89
CA LYS A 237 -6.51 -9.02 8.99
C LYS A 237 -6.82 -8.70 10.45
N GLU A 238 -6.81 -9.70 11.33
CA GLU A 238 -7.04 -9.53 12.76
C GLU A 238 -5.93 -8.69 13.44
N GLY A 239 -4.66 -8.94 13.08
CA GLY A 239 -3.53 -8.16 13.58
C GLY A 239 -3.63 -6.68 13.20
N HIS A 240 -3.94 -6.41 11.94
CA HIS A 240 -4.07 -5.04 11.41
C HIS A 240 -5.24 -4.31 12.05
N MET A 241 -6.39 -4.97 12.21
CA MET A 241 -7.52 -4.39 12.94
C MET A 241 -7.16 -4.08 14.40
N ALA A 242 -6.39 -4.95 15.05
CA ALA A 242 -5.92 -4.72 16.42
C ALA A 242 -4.92 -3.54 16.47
N LYS A 243 -4.08 -3.35 15.45
CA LYS A 243 -3.17 -2.19 15.37
C LYS A 243 -3.90 -0.87 15.24
N VAL A 244 -4.90 -0.79 14.34
CA VAL A 244 -5.76 0.38 14.20
C VAL A 244 -6.37 0.76 15.55
N GLN A 245 -6.89 -0.21 16.29
CA GLN A 245 -7.43 0.02 17.63
C GLN A 245 -6.34 0.47 18.63
N ASN A 246 -5.23 -0.25 18.72
CA ASN A 246 -4.18 0.02 19.70
C ASN A 246 -3.56 1.41 19.52
N ILE A 247 -3.30 1.83 18.29
CA ILE A 247 -2.76 3.18 18.02
C ILE A 247 -3.83 4.24 18.27
N THR A 248 -5.08 3.99 17.90
CA THR A 248 -6.21 4.86 18.23
C THR A 248 -6.32 5.08 19.75
N ASP A 249 -6.19 4.02 20.53
CA ASP A 249 -6.21 4.07 22.00
C ASP A 249 -5.05 4.86 22.58
N VAL A 250 -3.84 4.75 22.01
CA VAL A 250 -2.68 5.59 22.38
C VAL A 250 -3.00 7.06 22.15
N MET A 251 -3.55 7.43 21.00
CA MET A 251 -3.90 8.82 20.70
C MET A 251 -4.94 9.36 21.70
N LYS A 252 -6.01 8.59 21.96
CA LYS A 252 -7.07 8.94 22.92
C LYS A 252 -6.52 9.07 24.35
N LYS A 253 -5.60 8.18 24.75
CA LYS A 253 -4.99 8.15 26.08
C LYS A 253 -4.09 9.36 26.35
N PHE A 254 -3.20 9.71 25.41
CA PHE A 254 -2.19 10.74 25.66
C PHE A 254 -2.62 12.14 25.25
N LEU A 255 -3.49 12.28 24.25
CA LEU A 255 -4.01 13.57 23.78
C LEU A 255 -5.55 13.60 23.84
N PRO A 256 -6.16 13.41 25.03
CA PRO A 256 -7.61 13.37 25.16
C PRO A 256 -8.25 14.68 24.69
N GLY A 257 -9.33 14.56 23.93
CA GLY A 257 -10.05 15.71 23.36
C GLY A 257 -9.38 16.38 22.16
N LYS A 258 -8.24 15.85 21.67
CA LYS A 258 -7.63 16.26 20.40
C LYS A 258 -8.04 15.26 19.32
N PRO A 259 -8.78 15.67 18.27
CA PRO A 259 -9.15 14.75 17.22
C PRO A 259 -7.93 14.34 16.38
N ALA A 260 -7.87 13.08 16.01
CA ALA A 260 -6.84 12.51 15.15
C ALA A 260 -7.47 12.07 13.83
N TYR A 261 -6.86 12.48 12.72
CA TYR A 261 -7.35 12.19 11.38
C TYR A 261 -6.30 11.38 10.63
N PHE A 262 -6.65 10.13 10.36
CA PHE A 262 -5.80 9.16 9.69
C PHE A 262 -6.04 9.17 8.18
N ALA A 263 -4.97 9.02 7.41
CA ALA A 263 -4.98 8.44 6.06
C ALA A 263 -4.48 6.99 6.15
N ILE A 264 -4.74 6.23 5.09
CA ILE A 264 -4.29 4.85 4.92
C ILE A 264 -2.90 4.87 4.26
N GLY A 265 -1.96 4.11 4.81
CA GLY A 265 -0.68 3.78 4.20
C GLY A 265 -0.70 2.42 3.52
N ASN A 266 0.37 2.10 2.79
CA ASN A 266 0.44 0.90 1.97
C ASN A 266 0.62 -0.37 2.83
N HIS A 267 1.22 -0.25 4.03
CA HIS A 267 1.36 -1.35 4.99
C HIS A 267 0.06 -1.76 5.69
N GLU A 268 -1.06 -1.04 5.51
CA GLU A 268 -2.35 -1.45 6.07
C GLU A 268 -3.06 -2.56 5.27
N GLY A 269 -2.63 -2.82 4.03
CA GLY A 269 -3.15 -3.87 3.17
C GLY A 269 -2.78 -5.27 3.68
N VAL A 270 -3.67 -6.24 3.46
CA VAL A 270 -3.35 -7.67 3.68
C VAL A 270 -3.75 -8.46 2.44
N PRO A 271 -2.78 -8.90 1.60
CA PRO A 271 -1.33 -8.69 1.73
C PRO A 271 -0.91 -7.22 1.59
N ILE A 272 0.32 -6.88 2.01
CA ILE A 272 0.91 -5.53 1.90
C ILE A 272 0.66 -4.90 0.52
N ASP A 273 0.43 -3.59 0.46
CA ASP A 273 0.15 -2.78 -0.75
C ASP A 273 -1.18 -3.09 -1.46
N ASN A 274 -1.85 -4.20 -1.14
CA ASN A 274 -2.95 -4.71 -1.93
C ASN A 274 -4.31 -4.30 -1.35
N PHE A 275 -4.93 -3.32 -1.99
CA PHE A 275 -6.26 -2.80 -1.68
C PHE A 275 -7.23 -3.18 -2.81
N GLY A 276 -8.05 -4.21 -2.58
CA GLY A 276 -8.97 -4.76 -3.58
C GLY A 276 -10.13 -3.82 -3.88
N PRO A 277 -10.23 -3.24 -5.10
CA PRO A 277 -11.35 -2.39 -5.49
C PRO A 277 -12.62 -3.20 -5.73
N HIS A 278 -13.78 -2.55 -5.80
CA HIS A 278 -15.08 -3.21 -5.89
C HIS A 278 -15.33 -4.00 -7.19
N PHE A 279 -14.50 -3.84 -8.22
CA PHE A 279 -14.55 -4.72 -9.40
C PHE A 279 -14.04 -6.14 -9.11
N THR A 280 -13.30 -6.32 -8.01
CA THR A 280 -12.79 -7.63 -7.57
C THR A 280 -13.85 -8.41 -6.78
N PRO A 281 -13.69 -9.73 -6.57
CA PRO A 281 -14.53 -10.49 -5.64
C PRO A 281 -14.50 -9.95 -4.21
N ALA A 282 -15.66 -10.01 -3.52
CA ALA A 282 -15.84 -9.46 -2.17
C ALA A 282 -14.84 -9.95 -1.10
N LYS A 283 -14.22 -11.12 -1.28
CA LYS A 283 -13.18 -11.61 -0.36
C LYS A 283 -11.91 -10.75 -0.32
N PHE A 284 -11.67 -10.00 -1.38
CA PHE A 284 -10.53 -9.08 -1.53
C PHE A 284 -10.86 -7.64 -1.13
N HIS A 285 -12.14 -7.33 -0.87
CA HIS A 285 -12.56 -6.00 -0.47
C HIS A 285 -12.02 -5.66 0.93
N MET A 286 -11.84 -4.37 1.15
CA MET A 286 -11.24 -3.82 2.38
C MET A 286 -12.27 -3.54 3.48
N ASP A 287 -13.48 -4.11 3.39
CA ASP A 287 -14.58 -3.94 4.36
C ASP A 287 -14.14 -4.21 5.81
N TRP A 288 -13.27 -5.20 6.00
CA TRP A 288 -12.75 -5.59 7.31
C TRP A 288 -11.93 -4.45 7.96
N LEU A 289 -11.05 -3.81 7.18
CA LEU A 289 -10.19 -2.72 7.63
C LEU A 289 -11.00 -1.43 7.76
N TYR A 290 -11.73 -1.07 6.71
CA TYR A 290 -12.48 0.19 6.67
C TYR A 290 -13.63 0.18 7.69
N GLY A 291 -14.27 -0.97 7.91
CA GLY A 291 -15.24 -1.16 8.98
C GLY A 291 -14.62 -0.93 10.36
N LYS A 292 -13.42 -1.50 10.61
CA LYS A 292 -12.69 -1.28 11.86
C LYS A 292 -12.32 0.19 12.05
N MET A 293 -11.85 0.86 11.00
CA MET A 293 -11.55 2.30 11.02
C MET A 293 -12.79 3.13 11.39
N VAL A 294 -13.94 2.83 10.79
CA VAL A 294 -15.21 3.50 11.13
C VAL A 294 -15.54 3.30 12.60
N ASP A 295 -15.39 2.09 13.14
CA ASP A 295 -15.71 1.77 14.53
C ASP A 295 -14.78 2.47 15.53
N GLU A 296 -13.48 2.51 15.26
CA GLU A 296 -12.50 3.12 16.16
C GLU A 296 -12.51 4.66 16.10
N TRP A 297 -12.85 5.23 14.94
CA TRP A 297 -12.74 6.67 14.67
C TRP A 297 -14.08 7.42 14.68
N GLN A 298 -15.15 6.84 15.22
CA GLN A 298 -16.49 7.45 15.25
C GLN A 298 -16.54 8.85 15.88
N ASP A 299 -15.63 9.15 16.82
CA ASP A 299 -15.54 10.46 17.47
C ASP A 299 -14.81 11.52 16.61
N TRP A 300 -14.05 11.11 15.60
CA TRP A 300 -13.21 11.97 14.78
C TRP A 300 -13.81 12.15 13.38
N VAL A 301 -14.21 11.05 12.75
CA VAL A 301 -14.83 11.01 11.43
C VAL A 301 -16.33 11.32 11.53
N PRO A 302 -16.88 12.23 10.70
CA PRO A 302 -18.31 12.55 10.73
C PRO A 302 -19.20 11.35 10.39
N ALA A 303 -20.38 11.28 11.02
CA ALA A 303 -21.30 10.15 10.84
C ALA A 303 -21.82 10.01 9.39
N ASP A 304 -21.94 11.10 8.65
CA ASP A 304 -22.33 11.13 7.23
C ASP A 304 -21.21 10.62 6.30
N GLN A 305 -19.97 10.53 6.79
CA GLN A 305 -18.83 10.03 6.01
C GLN A 305 -18.61 8.52 6.15
N LYS A 306 -19.34 7.84 7.05
CA LYS A 306 -19.15 6.40 7.31
C LYS A 306 -19.24 5.55 6.04
N THR A 307 -20.24 5.81 5.19
CA THR A 307 -20.40 5.08 3.92
C THR A 307 -19.22 5.33 2.98
N GLN A 308 -18.67 6.54 2.96
CA GLN A 308 -17.51 6.85 2.12
C GLN A 308 -16.26 6.10 2.59
N VAL A 309 -16.02 6.09 3.91
CA VAL A 309 -14.89 5.34 4.50
C VAL A 309 -15.01 3.86 4.18
N ILE A 310 -16.19 3.25 4.36
CA ILE A 310 -16.41 1.84 4.03
C ILE A 310 -16.21 1.56 2.54
N TYR A 311 -16.51 2.53 1.67
CA TYR A 311 -16.42 2.32 0.22
C TYR A 311 -14.99 2.42 -0.32
N ASN A 312 -14.18 3.39 0.11
CA ASN A 312 -12.81 3.52 -0.43
C ASN A 312 -11.77 4.03 0.57
N GLY A 313 -12.10 4.03 1.86
CA GLY A 313 -11.18 4.48 2.92
C GLY A 313 -11.00 6.00 3.01
N CYS A 314 -11.65 6.78 2.13
CA CYS A 314 -11.57 8.23 2.13
C CYS A 314 -12.63 8.87 3.05
N TYR A 315 -12.37 10.10 3.50
CA TYR A 315 -13.40 10.94 4.14
C TYR A 315 -13.05 12.42 4.11
N MET A 316 -14.08 13.26 4.26
CA MET A 316 -13.94 14.70 4.43
C MET A 316 -14.37 15.12 5.84
N LYS A 317 -13.66 16.09 6.42
CA LYS A 317 -14.03 16.72 7.69
C LYS A 317 -13.99 18.24 7.57
N GLN A 318 -15.09 18.92 7.88
CA GLN A 318 -15.04 20.36 8.17
C GLN A 318 -14.29 20.55 9.50
N LEU A 319 -13.07 21.07 9.45
CA LEU A 319 -12.26 21.32 10.65
C LEU A 319 -12.73 22.60 11.35
N PHE A 320 -12.90 23.67 10.58
CA PHE A 320 -13.33 25.00 11.03
C PHE A 320 -14.14 25.66 9.92
N PRO A 321 -14.94 26.71 10.20
CA PRO A 321 -15.53 27.52 9.13
C PRO A 321 -14.43 28.03 8.19
N GLY A 322 -14.52 27.74 6.89
CA GLY A 322 -13.49 28.12 5.92
C GLY A 322 -12.34 27.11 5.74
N LEU A 323 -12.29 26.00 6.48
CA LEU A 323 -11.24 24.99 6.39
C LEU A 323 -11.79 23.56 6.48
N ARG A 324 -11.47 22.75 5.47
CA ARG A 324 -11.75 21.32 5.39
C ARG A 324 -10.47 20.50 5.41
N LEU A 325 -10.60 19.26 5.87
CA LEU A 325 -9.63 18.19 5.69
C LEU A 325 -10.22 17.15 4.74
N ILE A 326 -9.39 16.66 3.83
CA ILE A 326 -9.65 15.46 3.05
C ILE A 326 -8.59 14.43 3.44
N SER A 327 -9.05 13.27 3.90
CA SER A 327 -8.22 12.07 3.98
C SER A 327 -8.40 11.27 2.70
N LEU A 328 -7.33 11.14 1.92
CA LEU A 328 -7.32 10.48 0.63
C LEU A 328 -6.61 9.14 0.75
N ASN A 329 -7.30 8.05 0.40
CA ASN A 329 -6.68 6.75 0.21
C ASN A 329 -5.97 6.71 -1.15
N ASN A 330 -4.68 6.98 -1.14
CA ASN A 330 -3.84 6.96 -2.33
C ASN A 330 -3.11 5.63 -2.57
N ALA A 331 -3.33 4.61 -1.72
CA ALA A 331 -2.96 3.24 -2.04
C ALA A 331 -3.78 2.66 -3.21
N MET A 332 -4.92 3.30 -3.54
CA MET A 332 -5.68 3.05 -4.77
C MET A 332 -4.97 3.53 -6.05
N GLY A 333 -3.79 4.14 -5.93
CA GLY A 333 -2.91 4.51 -7.03
C GLY A 333 -1.51 3.92 -6.92
N ASP A 334 -1.30 2.96 -6.02
CA ASP A 334 -0.02 2.32 -5.76
C ASP A 334 0.37 1.35 -6.89
N SER A 335 1.60 1.45 -7.37
CA SER A 335 2.18 0.55 -8.36
C SER A 335 2.37 -0.89 -7.88
N ASN A 336 2.41 -1.12 -6.57
CA ASN A 336 2.51 -2.43 -5.95
C ASN A 336 1.14 -3.08 -5.66
N ASN A 337 0.03 -2.34 -5.84
CA ASN A 337 -1.31 -2.89 -5.72
C ASN A 337 -1.64 -3.74 -6.96
N PHE A 338 -1.50 -5.06 -6.85
CA PHE A 338 -1.61 -5.97 -7.99
C PHE A 338 -3.01 -5.99 -8.62
N TYR A 339 -4.07 -5.67 -7.86
CA TYR A 339 -5.40 -5.57 -8.43
C TYR A 339 -5.48 -4.50 -9.53
N LEU A 340 -4.66 -3.44 -9.45
CA LEU A 340 -4.64 -2.37 -10.43
C LEU A 340 -4.09 -2.83 -11.79
N PHE A 341 -3.38 -3.96 -11.86
CA PHE A 341 -2.96 -4.51 -13.15
C PHE A 341 -4.15 -5.01 -13.99
N ILE A 342 -5.29 -5.28 -13.37
CA ILE A 342 -6.55 -5.58 -14.05
C ILE A 342 -7.16 -4.28 -14.59
N ASN A 343 -7.26 -3.25 -13.75
CA ASN A 343 -7.78 -1.94 -14.15
C ASN A 343 -7.29 -0.82 -13.22
N GLN A 344 -6.50 0.09 -13.76
CA GLN A 344 -5.94 1.25 -13.04
C GLN A 344 -6.82 2.48 -13.08
N THR A 345 -7.89 2.48 -13.88
CA THR A 345 -8.65 3.70 -14.17
C THR A 345 -9.56 4.03 -13.00
N ASP A 346 -9.19 5.07 -12.27
CA ASP A 346 -9.91 5.63 -11.12
C ASP A 346 -10.56 4.57 -10.19
N PRO A 347 -9.74 3.73 -9.52
CA PRO A 347 -10.24 2.62 -8.72
C PRO A 347 -11.21 3.10 -7.64
N ASP A 348 -12.41 2.49 -7.61
CA ASP A 348 -13.55 2.90 -6.79
C ASP A 348 -13.93 4.38 -6.88
N GLY A 349 -13.65 5.02 -8.02
CA GLY A 349 -13.96 6.44 -8.22
C GLY A 349 -13.21 7.36 -7.26
N THR A 350 -12.09 6.91 -6.70
CA THR A 350 -11.42 7.61 -5.59
C THR A 350 -10.89 8.99 -5.99
N MET A 351 -10.32 9.12 -7.19
CA MET A 351 -9.89 10.41 -7.74
C MET A 351 -11.08 11.26 -8.17
N THR A 352 -12.14 10.66 -8.74
CA THR A 352 -13.39 11.38 -9.02
C THR A 352 -13.97 11.99 -7.74
N TRP A 353 -14.09 11.20 -6.67
CA TRP A 353 -14.56 11.67 -5.36
C TRP A 353 -13.69 12.82 -4.83
N PHE A 354 -12.37 12.70 -4.96
CA PHE A 354 -11.44 13.75 -4.53
C PHE A 354 -11.69 15.07 -5.28
N LEU A 355 -11.85 15.02 -6.60
CA LEU A 355 -12.18 16.18 -7.42
C LEU A 355 -13.51 16.82 -7.01
N GLU A 356 -14.53 16.02 -6.71
CA GLU A 356 -15.83 16.51 -6.23
C GLU A 356 -15.72 17.23 -4.88
N GLN A 357 -14.90 16.71 -3.95
CA GLN A 357 -14.66 17.37 -2.66
C GLN A 357 -13.94 18.72 -2.82
N LEU A 358 -12.94 18.79 -3.72
CA LEU A 358 -12.24 20.04 -4.03
C LEU A 358 -13.16 21.06 -4.71
N GLU A 359 -14.01 20.62 -5.63
CA GLU A 359 -15.00 21.49 -6.29
C GLU A 359 -16.01 22.04 -5.28
N ASP A 360 -16.53 21.21 -4.37
CA ASP A 360 -17.45 21.68 -3.34
C ASP A 360 -16.76 22.67 -2.39
N ALA A 361 -15.50 22.45 -2.02
CA ALA A 361 -14.73 23.41 -1.24
C ALA A 361 -14.54 24.75 -2.00
N GLU A 362 -14.21 24.71 -3.29
CA GLU A 362 -14.09 25.90 -4.15
C GLU A 362 -15.40 26.70 -4.19
N ARG A 363 -16.53 26.01 -4.40
CA ARG A 363 -17.88 26.60 -4.43
C ARG A 363 -18.25 27.28 -3.12
N ASN A 364 -17.83 26.71 -1.99
CA ASN A 364 -18.08 27.26 -0.66
C ASN A 364 -17.03 28.26 -0.19
N GLY A 365 -15.94 28.46 -0.96
CA GLY A 365 -14.84 29.35 -0.61
C GLY A 365 -13.95 28.82 0.53
N ASP A 366 -14.03 27.52 0.81
CA ASP A 366 -13.23 26.85 1.83
C ASP A 366 -11.79 26.61 1.35
N LYS A 367 -10.86 26.54 2.29
CA LYS A 367 -9.51 26.00 2.10
C LYS A 367 -9.49 24.52 2.46
N VAL A 368 -8.53 23.79 1.92
CA VAL A 368 -8.44 22.33 2.07
C VAL A 368 -7.04 21.96 2.52
N HIS A 369 -6.95 21.14 3.58
CA HIS A 369 -5.81 20.29 3.86
C HIS A 369 -6.08 18.91 3.27
N VAL A 370 -5.07 18.30 2.67
CA VAL A 370 -5.12 16.91 2.20
C VAL A 370 -4.11 16.12 3.01
N VAL A 371 -4.54 15.00 3.59
CA VAL A 371 -3.68 14.00 4.22
C VAL A 371 -3.78 12.71 3.41
N ALA A 372 -2.63 12.15 3.07
CA ALA A 372 -2.45 10.95 2.26
C ALA A 372 -1.07 10.35 2.59
N HIS A 373 -0.79 9.11 2.20
CA HIS A 373 0.46 8.44 2.50
C HIS A 373 1.49 8.58 1.36
N ILE A 374 1.32 7.82 0.27
CA ILE A 374 2.22 7.76 -0.89
C ILE A 374 2.34 9.14 -1.60
N PRO A 375 3.54 9.73 -1.72
CA PRO A 375 3.69 11.01 -2.39
C PRO A 375 3.32 10.90 -3.88
N GLY A 376 2.38 11.73 -4.36
CA GLY A 376 1.83 11.66 -5.73
C GLY A 376 2.79 11.96 -6.89
N GLY A 377 4.10 12.05 -6.64
CA GLY A 377 5.15 12.15 -7.66
C GLY A 377 6.34 11.23 -7.42
N GLY A 378 6.21 10.26 -6.51
CA GLY A 378 7.19 9.19 -6.29
C GLY A 378 7.03 8.05 -7.30
N GLY A 379 8.04 7.17 -7.39
CA GLY A 379 8.00 6.01 -8.30
C GLY A 379 6.98 4.93 -7.91
N GLU A 380 6.35 5.07 -6.75
CA GLU A 380 5.35 4.16 -6.20
C GLU A 380 3.92 4.53 -6.63
N ALA A 381 3.69 5.75 -7.12
CA ALA A 381 2.41 6.12 -7.70
C ALA A 381 2.36 5.75 -9.18
N LEU A 382 1.32 5.04 -9.62
CA LEU A 382 1.07 4.79 -11.04
C LEU A 382 0.92 6.11 -11.81
N GLU A 383 1.51 6.18 -13.01
CA GLU A 383 1.57 7.42 -13.81
C GLU A 383 0.19 8.03 -14.04
N GLY A 384 -0.82 7.20 -14.37
CA GLY A 384 -2.20 7.64 -14.53
C GLY A 384 -2.76 8.30 -13.26
N TRP A 385 -2.49 7.75 -12.09
CA TRP A 385 -2.91 8.35 -10.81
C TRP A 385 -2.16 9.66 -10.54
N ALA A 386 -0.83 9.64 -10.67
CA ALA A 386 0.04 10.78 -10.42
C ALA A 386 -0.33 12.00 -11.29
N ILE A 387 -0.58 11.80 -12.58
CA ILE A 387 -1.00 12.87 -13.50
C ILE A 387 -2.35 13.46 -13.08
N ASN A 388 -3.34 12.65 -12.71
CA ASN A 388 -4.65 13.17 -12.30
C ASN A 388 -4.57 13.92 -10.98
N TYR A 389 -3.80 13.42 -10.01
CA TYR A 389 -3.54 14.13 -8.76
C TYR A 389 -2.83 15.46 -9.01
N TYR A 390 -1.81 15.47 -9.86
CA TYR A 390 -1.10 16.69 -10.25
C TYR A 390 -2.03 17.70 -10.93
N ASN A 391 -2.90 17.24 -11.82
CA ASN A 391 -3.89 18.09 -12.47
C ASN A 391 -4.91 18.65 -11.47
N ALA A 392 -5.36 17.85 -10.50
CA ALA A 392 -6.27 18.26 -9.44
C ALA A 392 -5.66 19.37 -8.58
N VAL A 393 -4.40 19.23 -8.16
CA VAL A 393 -3.67 20.24 -7.36
C VAL A 393 -3.44 21.54 -8.15
N ASN A 394 -3.23 21.43 -9.47
CA ASN A 394 -3.00 22.58 -10.33
C ASN A 394 -4.28 23.28 -10.80
N ARG A 395 -5.44 22.61 -10.78
CA ARG A 395 -6.73 23.18 -11.16
C ARG A 395 -7.15 24.28 -10.20
#